data_AF-A0A975GUI9-F1
#
_entry.id   AF-A0A975GUI9-F1
#
_cell.length_a   1.000
_cell.length_b   1.000
_cell.length_c   1.000
_cell.angle_alpha   90.00
_cell.angle_beta   90.00
_cell.angle_gamma   90.00
#
_symmetry.space_group_name_H-M   'P 1'
#
loop_
_entity.id
_entity.type
_entity.pdbx_description
1 polymer ?
#
loop_
_entity_poly.entity_id
_entity_poly.type
_entity_poly.pdbx_seq_one_letter_code
_entity_poly.pdbx_strand_id
1 'polypeptide(L)'
;MAVLRSAVFAVLCVLACPSGAAALNADPIALSVGETARGQLSASSPLLADQARHVCYAIDPPAGAPVTVTMRSRTLDSRLWLVRGAQCPTGRMLDENDTFEAGSRDARLTFTPAGGRYLIVARAADPAAQGDFVLTSQTARSSTPSPTTGGVVARPQTAPGSPAPAETDREALMLAQTQVYQEQQAAEQRRLNAEAAQRRREAAEAQERREAEARSRREAFTGFLGVLAQGAVAVADGYNQGLTEDRYAADSAAMMENIRSNVESQQARQDEERRRAEASRRTRQEWADNQARADAQGAAETRAFQAAEAERVETEHRQLREAEARRVAEQQRRDAERQAEQRRQEEQRRVAAEQAAAREAERNRLIDFPEVVVLCALEGGQARFGNYTCYGGLQTVTAKLDTPGAAVPLGQACGGAPPAELGTAGMYRAFGCGFGMVNGGTGAYRDPASRLGVTFVPGRTIFRCSARQAANSCRAQ
;
A
#
# COMPACT_ATOMS: atom_id res chain seq x y z
N MET A 1 -53.07 45.59 41.64
CA MET A 1 -52.83 44.14 41.84
C MET A 1 -52.80 43.53 40.44
N ALA A 2 -51.64 43.35 39.80
CA ALA A 2 -50.83 42.12 39.87
C ALA A 2 -51.75 40.88 39.91
N VAL A 3 -51.82 40.04 38.89
CA VAL A 3 -50.77 39.06 38.54
C VAL A 3 -50.91 38.55 37.08
N LEU A 4 -49.77 38.58 36.38
CA LEU A 4 -49.20 37.74 35.30
C LEU A 4 -50.10 37.08 34.24
N ARG A 5 -49.95 37.32 32.92
CA ARG A 5 -48.81 37.25 31.95
C ARG A 5 -48.51 35.86 31.36
N SER A 6 -48.60 35.84 30.03
CA SER A 6 -47.72 35.19 29.04
C SER A 6 -48.06 33.80 28.51
N ALA A 7 -48.64 33.83 27.31
CA ALA A 7 -48.31 32.92 26.22
C ALA A 7 -46.79 32.95 25.93
N VAL A 8 -46.19 31.77 25.73
CA VAL A 8 -44.84 31.66 25.17
C VAL A 8 -44.81 30.56 24.10
N PHE A 9 -44.34 31.01 22.94
CA PHE A 9 -43.90 30.35 21.73
C PHE A 9 -43.41 28.90 21.85
N ALA A 10 -43.84 28.12 20.85
CA ALA A 10 -43.19 26.91 20.40
C ALA A 10 -41.71 27.17 20.09
N VAL A 11 -40.82 26.47 20.78
CA VAL A 11 -39.41 26.31 20.38
C VAL A 11 -39.25 24.89 19.88
N LEU A 12 -39.21 24.78 18.56
CA LEU A 12 -38.72 23.64 17.81
C LEU A 12 -37.20 23.58 18.06
N CYS A 13 -36.78 22.86 19.10
CA CYS A 13 -35.36 22.59 19.33
C CYS A 13 -34.96 21.39 18.46
N VAL A 14 -34.56 21.68 17.21
CA VAL A 14 -33.77 20.75 16.40
C VAL A 14 -32.45 20.57 17.12
N LEU A 15 -32.37 19.57 17.99
CA LEU A 15 -31.10 19.02 18.42
C LEU A 15 -30.47 18.36 17.20
N ALA A 16 -29.69 19.15 16.48
CA ALA A 16 -28.67 18.65 15.58
C ALA A 16 -27.74 17.76 16.39
N CYS A 17 -27.99 16.45 16.38
CA CYS A 17 -26.90 15.50 16.55
C CYS A 17 -25.89 15.84 15.44
N PRO A 18 -24.64 16.22 15.75
CA PRO A 18 -23.61 16.15 14.75
C PRO A 18 -23.48 14.66 14.42
N SER A 19 -24.06 14.25 13.30
CA SER A 19 -23.68 13.02 12.64
C SER A 19 -22.18 13.13 12.41
N GLY A 20 -21.42 12.47 13.28
CA GLY A 20 -19.99 12.29 13.10
C GLY A 20 -19.82 11.53 11.80
N ALA A 21 -19.54 12.27 10.73
CA ALA A 21 -18.96 11.71 9.53
C ALA A 21 -17.75 10.89 9.99
N ALA A 22 -17.79 9.59 9.72
CA ALA A 22 -16.65 8.71 9.92
C ALA A 22 -15.43 9.38 9.27
N ALA A 23 -14.46 9.78 10.11
CA ALA A 23 -13.24 10.43 9.69
C ALA A 23 -12.38 9.45 8.89
N LEU A 24 -12.67 9.35 7.59
CA LEU A 24 -11.68 8.96 6.61
C LEU A 24 -10.66 10.11 6.59
N ASN A 25 -9.50 9.88 7.24
CA ASN A 25 -8.33 10.76 7.34
C ASN A 25 -8.34 11.74 8.52
N ALA A 26 -8.18 11.23 9.74
CA ALA A 26 -7.60 12.06 10.80
C ALA A 26 -6.11 12.29 10.50
N ASP A 27 -5.67 13.56 10.54
CA ASP A 27 -4.25 13.88 10.41
C ASP A 27 -3.45 13.20 11.54
N PRO A 28 -2.23 12.72 11.26
CA PRO A 28 -1.41 12.06 12.28
C PRO A 28 -1.08 13.01 13.44
N ILE A 29 -1.22 12.52 14.67
CA ILE A 29 -0.90 13.25 15.89
C ILE A 29 0.62 13.39 15.99
N ALA A 30 1.13 14.60 16.17
CA ALA A 30 2.58 14.81 16.33
C ALA A 30 3.08 14.11 17.61
N LEU A 31 4.20 13.39 17.49
CA LEU A 31 4.90 12.73 18.59
C LEU A 31 6.39 13.07 18.50
N SER A 32 6.95 13.64 19.56
CA SER A 32 8.38 13.95 19.64
C SER A 32 9.17 12.76 20.15
N VAL A 33 10.45 12.66 19.76
CA VAL A 33 11.36 11.68 20.35
C VAL A 33 11.61 12.04 21.82
N GLY A 34 11.43 11.09 22.73
CA GLY A 34 11.48 11.33 24.18
C GLY A 34 10.11 11.61 24.82
N GLU A 35 9.05 11.72 24.02
CA GLU A 35 7.70 12.05 24.50
C GLU A 35 6.92 10.80 24.96
N THR A 36 5.99 11.04 25.89
CA THR A 36 4.95 10.08 26.26
C THR A 36 3.58 10.63 25.88
N ALA A 37 2.88 9.93 25.00
CA ALA A 37 1.51 10.24 24.59
C ALA A 37 0.53 9.27 25.23
N ARG A 38 -0.67 9.76 25.58
CA ARG A 38 -1.81 8.93 26.00
C ARG A 38 -2.81 8.87 24.86
N GLY A 39 -3.33 7.68 24.58
CA GLY A 39 -4.28 7.47 23.50
C GLY A 39 -5.37 6.48 23.89
N GLN A 40 -6.41 6.41 23.06
CA GLN A 40 -7.54 5.52 23.23
C GLN A 40 -7.98 4.95 21.89
N LEU A 41 -8.22 3.65 21.84
CA LEU A 41 -8.99 3.00 20.77
C LEU A 41 -10.46 2.99 21.18
N SER A 42 -11.31 3.65 20.42
CA SER A 42 -12.75 3.77 20.70
C SER A 42 -13.59 3.49 19.46
N ALA A 43 -14.91 3.43 19.63
CA ALA A 43 -15.87 3.24 18.55
C ALA A 43 -15.74 4.26 17.42
N SER A 44 -15.22 5.46 17.70
CA SER A 44 -14.99 6.52 16.70
C SER A 44 -13.57 6.54 16.11
N SER A 45 -12.67 5.68 16.59
CA SER A 45 -11.32 5.58 16.01
C SER A 45 -11.39 5.17 14.53
N PRO A 46 -10.58 5.79 13.64
CA PRO A 46 -10.50 5.39 12.25
C PRO A 46 -10.14 3.92 12.08
N LEU A 47 -10.62 3.33 11.00
CA LEU A 47 -10.37 1.92 10.66
C LEU A 47 -9.27 1.83 9.59
N LEU A 48 -8.44 0.79 9.71
CA LEU A 48 -7.53 0.34 8.65
C LEU A 48 -8.29 -0.53 7.65
N ALA A 49 -7.63 -0.92 6.55
CA ALA A 49 -8.22 -1.78 5.52
C ALA A 49 -8.72 -3.13 6.06
N ASP A 50 -8.07 -3.65 7.11
CA ASP A 50 -8.43 -4.88 7.81
C ASP A 50 -9.50 -4.68 8.91
N GLN A 51 -10.19 -3.53 8.89
CA GLN A 51 -11.23 -3.14 9.87
C GLN A 51 -10.72 -2.94 11.30
N ALA A 52 -9.41 -2.89 11.52
CA ALA A 52 -8.88 -2.62 12.86
C ALA A 52 -8.87 -1.14 13.20
N ARG A 53 -9.25 -0.83 14.44
CA ARG A 53 -9.17 0.51 15.00
C ARG A 53 -7.73 0.93 15.21
N HIS A 54 -7.41 2.18 14.89
CA HIS A 54 -6.08 2.72 15.10
C HIS A 54 -6.07 4.18 15.53
N VAL A 55 -4.95 4.58 16.12
CA VAL A 55 -4.53 5.98 16.28
C VAL A 55 -3.21 6.17 15.54
N CYS A 56 -3.14 7.22 14.74
CA CYS A 56 -1.97 7.52 13.92
C CYS A 56 -1.11 8.60 14.57
N TYR A 57 0.18 8.34 14.78
CA TYR A 57 1.15 9.32 15.24
C TYR A 57 2.21 9.59 14.17
N ALA A 58 2.69 10.83 14.06
CA ALA A 58 3.82 11.19 13.21
C ALA A 58 5.03 11.57 14.06
N ILE A 59 6.18 10.99 13.74
CA ILE A 59 7.45 11.24 14.42
C ILE A 59 8.51 11.60 13.38
N ASP A 60 9.32 12.63 13.64
CA ASP A 60 10.41 13.07 12.76
C ASP A 60 11.76 12.97 13.48
N PRO A 61 12.31 11.75 13.61
CA PRO A 61 13.55 11.53 14.34
C PRO A 61 14.79 11.87 13.48
N PRO A 62 15.89 12.32 14.11
CA PRO A 62 17.14 12.54 13.40
C PRO A 62 17.68 11.22 12.81
N ALA A 63 18.39 11.30 11.69
CA ALA A 63 18.98 10.14 11.05
C ALA A 63 20.06 9.49 11.92
N GLY A 64 20.11 8.15 11.90
CA GLY A 64 21.22 7.35 12.43
C GLY A 64 21.07 6.83 13.86
N ALA A 65 20.44 7.57 14.79
CA ALA A 65 20.26 7.09 16.16
C ALA A 65 19.01 6.20 16.27
N PRO A 66 19.09 4.98 16.85
CA PRO A 66 17.93 4.10 16.97
C PRO A 66 16.87 4.71 17.90
N VAL A 67 15.62 4.65 17.44
CA VAL A 67 14.43 5.10 18.17
C VAL A 67 13.60 3.89 18.53
N THR A 68 13.24 3.80 19.81
CA THR A 68 12.36 2.78 20.35
C THR A 68 11.01 3.40 20.71
N VAL A 69 9.94 2.82 20.19
CA VAL A 69 8.56 3.19 20.52
C VAL A 69 7.91 2.02 21.25
N THR A 70 7.41 2.25 22.46
CA THR A 70 6.72 1.23 23.27
C THR A 70 5.28 1.66 23.51
N MET A 71 4.34 0.77 23.22
CA MET A 71 2.91 0.90 23.55
C MET A 71 2.59 -0.05 24.70
N ARG A 72 2.00 0.50 25.76
CA ARG A 72 1.55 -0.26 26.91
C ARG A 72 0.06 -0.10 27.15
N SER A 73 -0.63 -1.18 27.45
CA SER A 73 -2.06 -1.16 27.80
C SER A 73 -2.40 -2.27 28.80
N ARG A 74 -3.37 -2.00 29.68
CA ARG A 74 -3.93 -3.02 30.58
C ARG A 74 -5.13 -3.75 29.99
N THR A 75 -5.73 -3.18 28.95
CA THR A 75 -7.00 -3.65 28.37
C THR A 75 -6.83 -4.18 26.95
N LEU A 76 -5.80 -3.74 26.25
CA LEU A 76 -5.53 -4.11 24.86
C LEU A 76 -4.45 -5.18 24.77
N ASP A 77 -4.58 -6.03 23.77
CA ASP A 77 -3.44 -6.75 23.21
C ASP A 77 -2.78 -5.84 22.18
N SER A 78 -1.72 -5.15 22.60
CA SER A 78 -1.17 -3.99 21.87
C SER A 78 -0.43 -4.42 20.62
N ARG A 79 -0.58 -3.68 19.52
CA ARG A 79 0.17 -3.89 18.29
C ARG A 79 0.57 -2.55 17.67
N LEU A 80 1.82 -2.48 17.22
CA LEU A 80 2.40 -1.29 16.62
C LEU A 80 2.82 -1.57 15.19
N TRP A 81 2.53 -0.66 14.27
CA TRP A 81 3.12 -0.63 12.93
C TRP A 81 3.99 0.61 12.74
N LEU A 82 5.15 0.43 12.12
CA LEU A 82 5.96 1.50 11.56
C LEU A 82 5.62 1.67 10.08
N VAL A 83 5.24 2.86 9.69
CA VAL A 83 4.75 3.17 8.33
C VAL A 83 5.49 4.38 7.77
N ARG A 84 5.70 4.41 6.45
CA ARG A 84 6.19 5.59 5.72
C ARG A 84 5.22 5.99 4.60
N GLY A 85 4.80 7.24 4.61
CA GLY A 85 3.81 7.79 3.67
C GLY A 85 3.17 9.07 4.22
N ALA A 86 2.14 9.57 3.52
CA ALA A 86 1.41 10.77 3.96
C ALA A 86 0.47 10.49 5.14
N GLN A 87 -0.17 9.32 5.17
CA GLN A 87 -1.19 8.94 6.16
C GLN A 87 -1.02 7.46 6.57
N CYS A 88 -1.49 7.09 7.76
CA CYS A 88 -1.36 5.71 8.26
C CYS A 88 -2.08 4.66 7.39
N PRO A 89 -3.31 4.87 6.88
CA PRO A 89 -4.02 3.85 6.10
C PRO A 89 -3.42 3.57 4.71
N THR A 90 -2.70 4.54 4.14
CA THR A 90 -2.17 4.48 2.75
C THR A 90 -0.65 4.40 2.69
N GLY A 91 0.03 4.50 3.83
CA GLY A 91 1.48 4.43 3.91
C GLY A 91 2.00 3.00 3.75
N ARG A 92 3.27 2.89 3.32
CA ARG A 92 3.96 1.61 3.22
C ARG A 92 4.40 1.15 4.60
N MET A 93 3.92 -0.02 5.04
CA MET A 93 4.40 -0.66 6.26
C MET A 93 5.88 -1.04 6.13
N LEU A 94 6.66 -0.74 7.17
CA LEU A 94 8.09 -1.00 7.25
C LEU A 94 8.41 -2.07 8.29
N ASP A 95 7.69 -2.09 9.40
CA ASP A 95 7.91 -2.99 10.53
C ASP A 95 6.65 -3.11 11.38
N GLU A 96 6.51 -4.19 12.15
CA GLU A 96 5.44 -4.37 13.11
C GLU A 96 5.85 -5.20 14.33
N ASN A 97 5.21 -4.95 15.47
CA ASN A 97 5.37 -5.78 16.66
C ASN A 97 4.12 -5.74 17.55
N ASP A 98 3.72 -6.88 18.07
CA ASP A 98 2.63 -7.07 19.04
C ASP A 98 3.08 -7.69 20.37
N THR A 99 4.33 -8.11 20.52
CA THR A 99 4.85 -8.63 21.80
C THR A 99 6.37 -8.45 21.89
N PHE A 100 6.87 -7.91 23.01
CA PHE A 100 8.32 -7.79 23.24
C PHE A 100 8.82 -8.38 24.56
N GLU A 101 7.92 -8.72 25.50
CA GLU A 101 8.22 -9.33 26.79
C GLU A 101 7.33 -10.57 26.98
N ALA A 102 7.90 -11.69 27.42
CA ALA A 102 7.15 -12.92 27.64
C ALA A 102 6.06 -12.72 28.70
N GLY A 103 4.80 -13.04 28.35
CA GLY A 103 3.64 -12.86 29.23
C GLY A 103 3.08 -11.44 29.27
N SER A 104 3.66 -10.50 28.50
CA SER A 104 3.10 -9.15 28.32
C SER A 104 2.26 -9.08 27.03
N ARG A 105 1.29 -8.16 27.03
CA ARG A 105 0.44 -7.77 25.89
C ARG A 105 0.84 -6.38 25.35
N ASP A 106 2.06 -5.97 25.67
CA ASP A 106 2.63 -4.70 25.26
C ASP A 106 3.46 -4.87 23.98
N ALA A 107 3.49 -3.82 23.15
CA ALA A 107 4.21 -3.80 21.88
C ALA A 107 5.42 -2.85 21.95
N ARG A 108 6.51 -3.20 21.26
CA ARG A 108 7.70 -2.33 21.13
C ARG A 108 8.32 -2.44 19.73
N LEU A 109 8.52 -1.30 19.09
CA LEU A 109 9.29 -1.21 17.85
C LEU A 109 10.62 -0.50 18.10
N THR A 110 11.70 -0.96 17.45
CA THR A 110 12.98 -0.25 17.45
C THR A 110 13.48 -0.15 16.01
N PHE A 111 13.67 1.07 15.53
CA PHE A 111 14.13 1.31 14.16
C PHE A 111 15.22 2.37 14.11
N THR A 112 16.10 2.26 13.10
CA THR A 112 17.14 3.27 12.84
C THR A 112 16.65 4.19 11.72
N PRO A 113 16.34 5.47 12.00
CA PRO A 113 15.81 6.37 11.00
C PRO A 113 16.85 6.74 9.95
N ALA A 114 16.44 6.82 8.68
CA ALA A 114 17.23 7.43 7.61
C ALA A 114 17.04 8.96 7.53
N GLY A 115 16.37 9.55 8.53
CA GLY A 115 15.87 10.92 8.53
C GLY A 115 14.48 11.05 7.90
N GLY A 116 13.79 12.13 8.26
CA GLY A 116 12.44 12.47 7.81
C GLY A 116 11.33 11.77 8.57
N ARG A 117 10.08 12.13 8.22
CA ARG A 117 8.88 11.69 8.92
C ARG A 117 8.58 10.19 8.78
N TYR A 118 8.26 9.58 9.91
CA TYR A 118 7.70 8.23 10.05
C TYR A 118 6.32 8.32 10.69
N LEU A 119 5.49 7.32 10.44
CA LEU A 119 4.18 7.18 11.06
C LEU A 119 4.18 5.94 11.96
N ILE A 120 3.61 6.09 13.15
CA ILE A 120 3.38 5.01 14.11
C ILE A 120 1.89 4.75 14.19
N VAL A 121 1.49 3.52 13.87
CA VAL A 121 0.10 3.07 13.98
C VAL A 121 -0.04 2.34 15.32
N ALA A 122 -0.75 2.94 16.27
CA ALA A 122 -1.13 2.30 17.52
C ALA A 122 -2.47 1.59 17.34
N ARG A 123 -2.51 0.27 17.48
CA ARG A 123 -3.70 -0.57 17.30
C ARG A 123 -3.70 -1.74 18.29
N ALA A 124 -4.75 -2.55 18.24
CA ALA A 124 -4.82 -3.82 18.94
C ALA A 124 -4.70 -5.01 17.99
N ALA A 125 -4.35 -6.18 18.52
CA ALA A 125 -4.35 -7.45 17.80
C ALA A 125 -5.78 -7.87 17.39
N ASP A 126 -6.74 -7.74 18.30
CA ASP A 126 -8.17 -7.87 17.99
C ASP A 126 -8.68 -6.57 17.30
N PRO A 127 -9.17 -6.64 16.05
CA PRO A 127 -9.68 -5.48 15.31
C PRO A 127 -10.81 -4.70 16.01
N ALA A 128 -11.61 -5.39 16.84
CA ALA A 128 -12.76 -4.80 17.52
C ALA A 128 -12.43 -4.23 18.90
N ALA A 129 -11.23 -4.48 19.43
CA ALA A 129 -10.86 -4.08 20.78
C ALA A 129 -10.84 -2.56 20.96
N GLN A 130 -11.26 -2.14 22.15
CA GLN A 130 -11.30 -0.75 22.59
C GLN A 130 -10.64 -0.65 23.96
N GLY A 131 -10.01 0.49 24.23
CA GLY A 131 -9.30 0.70 25.49
C GLY A 131 -8.22 1.75 25.39
N ASP A 132 -7.70 2.11 26.56
CA ASP A 132 -6.68 3.15 26.70
C ASP A 132 -5.28 2.55 26.58
N PHE A 133 -4.34 3.35 26.11
CA PHE A 133 -2.94 2.98 26.02
C PHE A 133 -2.02 4.17 26.27
N VAL A 134 -0.76 3.86 26.59
CA VAL A 134 0.32 4.83 26.72
C VAL A 134 1.39 4.49 25.69
N LEU A 135 1.75 5.47 24.87
CA LEU A 135 2.80 5.37 23.86
C LEU A 135 4.02 6.17 24.34
N THR A 136 5.19 5.56 24.33
CA THR A 136 6.45 6.19 24.74
C THR A 136 7.46 6.10 23.62
N SER A 137 8.11 7.21 23.28
CA SER A 137 9.19 7.27 22.30
C SER A 137 10.50 7.61 23.00
N GLN A 138 11.57 6.87 22.73
CA GLN A 138 12.88 7.08 23.34
C GLN A 138 13.99 6.83 22.31
N THR A 139 15.05 7.64 22.32
CA THR A 139 16.32 7.25 21.69
C THR A 139 17.05 6.31 22.62
N ALA A 140 17.71 5.28 22.08
CA ALA A 140 18.70 4.56 22.87
C ALA A 140 19.84 5.53 23.19
N ARG A 141 19.82 6.16 24.37
CA ARG A 141 21.04 6.78 24.90
C ARG A 141 22.02 5.65 25.07
N SER A 142 23.15 5.70 24.38
CA SER A 142 24.29 4.85 24.65
C SER A 142 24.52 4.89 26.15
N SER A 143 24.21 3.79 26.85
CA SER A 143 24.54 3.64 28.25
C SER A 143 26.05 3.76 28.34
N THR A 144 26.50 4.93 28.78
CA THR A 144 27.91 5.15 29.12
C THR A 144 28.08 4.52 30.51
N PRO A 145 28.85 3.43 30.69
CA PRO A 145 29.15 2.96 32.03
C PRO A 145 30.09 3.96 32.71
N SER A 146 29.76 4.34 33.95
CA SER A 146 30.63 5.10 34.85
C SER A 146 31.95 4.35 35.15
N PRO A 147 33.02 5.05 35.53
CA PRO A 147 34.38 4.55 35.45
C PRO A 147 34.68 3.58 36.59
N THR A 148 35.30 2.45 36.28
CA THR A 148 36.05 1.66 37.26
C THR A 148 37.37 1.25 36.62
N THR A 149 38.42 1.93 37.09
CA THR A 149 39.76 1.44 37.38
C THR A 149 40.50 0.61 36.32
N GLY A 150 41.44 1.29 35.66
CA GLY A 150 42.82 0.81 35.51
C GLY A 150 43.11 -0.19 34.39
N GLY A 151 43.67 0.32 33.27
CA GLY A 151 44.24 -0.53 32.24
C GLY A 151 44.75 0.23 31.02
N VAL A 152 45.94 0.79 31.16
CA VAL A 152 46.96 1.11 30.14
C VAL A 152 46.52 1.20 28.66
N VAL A 153 46.78 2.39 28.11
CA VAL A 153 46.72 2.79 26.70
C VAL A 153 47.33 1.76 25.75
N ALA A 154 46.50 1.21 24.86
CA ALA A 154 46.94 0.66 23.57
C ALA A 154 46.07 1.26 22.47
N ARG A 155 46.70 2.07 21.62
CA ARG A 155 46.11 2.71 20.44
C ARG A 155 46.17 1.73 19.26
N PRO A 156 45.04 1.39 18.60
CA PRO A 156 45.06 1.02 17.19
C PRO A 156 44.67 2.26 16.39
N GLN A 157 45.61 2.94 15.73
CA GLN A 157 45.95 2.66 14.34
C GLN A 157 44.69 2.57 13.46
N THR A 158 44.34 3.72 12.89
CA THR A 158 43.53 3.85 11.68
C THR A 158 44.17 3.03 10.57
N ALA A 159 43.48 1.96 10.15
CA ALA A 159 43.71 1.31 8.86
C ALA A 159 42.58 1.73 7.90
N PRO A 160 42.91 2.20 6.68
CA PRO A 160 41.94 2.51 5.64
C PRO A 160 41.54 1.24 4.88
N GLY A 161 40.25 1.14 4.54
CA GLY A 161 39.75 0.26 3.47
C GLY A 161 39.56 -1.21 3.84
N SER A 162 38.36 -1.56 4.29
CA SER A 162 37.80 -2.90 4.01
C SER A 162 36.97 -2.79 2.73
N PRO A 163 37.24 -3.60 1.69
CA PRO A 163 36.38 -3.65 0.52
C PRO A 163 35.01 -4.19 0.92
N ALA A 164 33.96 -3.66 0.30
CA ALA A 164 32.60 -4.17 0.42
C ALA A 164 32.58 -5.69 0.16
N PRO A 165 31.77 -6.49 0.90
CA PRO A 165 31.65 -7.91 0.62
C PRO A 165 31.19 -8.11 -0.82
N ALA A 166 31.78 -9.09 -1.49
CA ALA A 166 31.47 -9.44 -2.87
C ALA A 166 29.96 -9.72 -3.01
N GLU A 167 29.40 -9.37 -4.17
CA GLU A 167 27.97 -9.51 -4.51
C GLU A 167 27.41 -10.91 -4.21
N THR A 168 28.25 -11.94 -4.28
CA THR A 168 27.97 -13.34 -3.94
C THR A 168 27.54 -13.57 -2.48
N ASP A 169 28.07 -12.79 -1.52
CA ASP A 169 27.72 -12.93 -0.10
C ASP A 169 26.36 -12.30 0.21
N ARG A 170 25.95 -11.28 -0.56
CA ARG A 170 24.62 -10.63 -0.41
C ARG A 170 23.51 -11.51 -0.98
N GLU A 171 23.77 -12.18 -2.10
CA GLU A 171 22.82 -13.10 -2.72
C GLU A 171 22.62 -14.35 -1.84
N ALA A 172 23.70 -14.90 -1.28
CA ALA A 172 23.61 -16.01 -0.32
C ALA A 172 22.82 -15.62 0.95
N LEU A 173 23.03 -14.40 1.47
CA LEU A 173 22.27 -13.89 2.61
C LEU A 173 20.79 -13.67 2.30
N MET A 174 20.46 -13.14 1.11
CA MET A 174 19.08 -12.96 0.65
C MET A 174 18.36 -14.30 0.45
N LEU A 175 19.04 -15.31 -0.11
CA LEU A 175 18.47 -16.65 -0.26
C LEU A 175 18.25 -17.32 1.10
N ALA A 176 19.20 -17.19 2.04
CA ALA A 176 19.03 -17.70 3.41
C ALA A 176 17.87 -17.01 4.14
N GLN A 177 17.72 -15.69 4.02
CA GLN A 177 16.57 -14.95 4.57
C GLN A 177 15.25 -15.39 3.92
N THR A 178 15.25 -15.64 2.61
CA THR A 178 14.06 -16.10 1.89
C THR A 178 13.65 -17.51 2.33
N GLN A 179 14.60 -18.41 2.56
CA GLN A 179 14.33 -19.75 3.06
C GLN A 179 13.72 -19.72 4.46
N VAL A 180 14.30 -18.93 5.39
CA VAL A 180 13.75 -18.75 6.74
C VAL A 180 12.32 -18.19 6.68
N TYR A 181 12.06 -17.22 5.80
CA TYR A 181 10.73 -16.67 5.61
C TYR A 181 9.73 -17.72 5.08
N GLN A 182 10.12 -18.53 4.11
CA GLN A 182 9.29 -19.61 3.58
C GLN A 182 8.99 -20.69 4.63
N GLU A 183 9.96 -21.02 5.48
CA GLU A 183 9.78 -21.96 6.58
C GLU A 183 8.82 -21.42 7.65
N GLN A 184 8.92 -20.14 7.98
CA GLN A 184 7.99 -19.47 8.91
C GLN A 184 6.56 -19.50 8.36
N GLN A 185 6.36 -19.17 7.09
CA GLN A 185 5.05 -19.24 6.42
C GLN A 185 4.50 -20.68 6.40
N ALA A 186 5.33 -21.68 6.13
CA ALA A 186 4.92 -23.07 6.16
C ALA A 186 4.55 -23.55 7.58
N ALA A 187 5.26 -23.09 8.61
CA ALA A 187 4.95 -23.39 10.01
C ALA A 187 3.63 -22.75 10.46
N GLU A 188 3.40 -21.50 10.06
CA GLU A 188 2.15 -20.78 10.33
C GLU A 188 0.96 -21.46 9.66
N GLN A 189 1.09 -21.86 8.39
CA GLN A 189 0.05 -22.59 7.67
C GLN A 189 -0.27 -23.95 8.34
N ARG A 190 0.75 -24.66 8.84
CA ARG A 190 0.54 -25.91 9.60
C ARG A 190 -0.23 -25.67 10.89
N ARG A 191 0.07 -24.57 11.60
CA ARG A 191 -0.66 -24.19 12.81
C ARG A 191 -2.12 -23.88 12.51
N LEU A 192 -2.39 -23.06 11.49
CA LEU A 192 -3.77 -22.74 11.08
C LEU A 192 -4.56 -23.99 10.67
N ASN A 193 -3.92 -24.90 9.93
CA ASN A 193 -4.54 -26.16 9.53
C ASN A 193 -4.84 -27.07 10.74
N ALA A 194 -3.96 -27.10 11.74
CA ALA A 194 -4.19 -27.84 12.98
C ALA A 194 -5.34 -27.25 13.82
N GLU A 195 -5.38 -25.92 13.95
CA GLU A 195 -6.48 -25.22 14.63
C GLU A 195 -7.83 -25.45 13.92
N ALA A 196 -7.85 -25.40 12.57
CA ALA A 196 -9.04 -25.70 11.79
C ALA A 196 -9.49 -27.17 11.95
N ALA A 197 -8.55 -28.12 12.02
CA ALA A 197 -8.86 -29.51 12.27
C ALA A 197 -9.44 -29.74 13.67
N GLN A 198 -8.92 -29.03 14.68
CA GLN A 198 -9.46 -29.08 16.04
C GLN A 198 -10.89 -28.54 16.11
N ARG A 199 -11.16 -27.38 15.49
CA ARG A 199 -12.53 -26.82 15.44
C ARG A 199 -13.52 -27.76 14.76
N ARG A 200 -13.10 -28.49 13.71
CA ARG A 200 -13.94 -29.51 13.05
C ARG A 200 -14.27 -30.68 13.98
N ARG A 201 -13.31 -31.12 14.81
CA ARG A 201 -13.55 -32.18 15.81
C ARG A 201 -14.53 -31.73 16.88
N GLU A 202 -14.32 -30.53 17.45
CA GLU A 202 -15.21 -29.96 18.45
C GLU A 202 -16.63 -29.75 17.91
N ALA A 203 -16.78 -29.31 16.66
CA ALA A 203 -18.07 -29.19 16.01
C ALA A 203 -18.77 -30.54 15.78
N ALA A 204 -18.01 -31.58 15.40
CA ALA A 204 -18.54 -32.94 15.24
C ALA A 204 -19.01 -33.51 16.58
N GLU A 205 -18.22 -33.38 17.64
CA GLU A 205 -18.61 -33.81 18.99
C GLU A 205 -19.84 -33.05 19.51
N ALA A 206 -19.93 -31.75 19.24
CA ALA A 206 -21.10 -30.95 19.60
C ALA A 206 -22.36 -31.39 18.84
N GLN A 207 -22.23 -31.80 17.59
CA GLN A 207 -23.34 -32.34 16.80
C GLN A 207 -23.80 -33.69 17.35
N GLU A 208 -22.87 -34.60 17.66
CA GLU A 208 -23.22 -35.90 18.26
C GLU A 208 -23.95 -35.75 19.60
N ARG A 209 -23.52 -34.80 20.46
CA ARG A 209 -24.21 -34.50 21.72
C ARG A 209 -25.65 -34.02 21.50
N ARG A 210 -25.86 -33.13 20.52
CA ARG A 210 -27.22 -32.64 20.17
C ARG A 210 -28.12 -33.76 19.67
N GLU A 211 -27.57 -34.68 18.86
CA GLU A 211 -28.32 -35.85 18.36
C GLU A 211 -28.63 -36.87 19.47
N ALA A 212 -27.72 -37.06 20.43
CA ALA A 212 -27.96 -37.88 21.62
C ALA A 212 -29.06 -37.30 22.52
N GLU A 213 -29.03 -35.99 22.78
CA GLU A 213 -30.09 -35.30 23.54
C GLU A 213 -31.44 -35.38 22.82
N ALA A 214 -31.47 -35.21 21.50
CA ALA A 214 -32.69 -35.33 20.70
C ALA A 214 -33.27 -36.76 20.75
N ARG A 215 -32.42 -37.79 20.73
CA ARG A 215 -32.86 -39.19 20.91
C ARG A 215 -33.46 -39.43 22.29
N SER A 216 -32.79 -38.98 23.35
CA SER A 216 -33.29 -39.09 24.73
C SER A 216 -34.65 -38.40 24.91
N ARG A 217 -34.84 -37.19 24.33
CA ARG A 217 -36.14 -36.49 24.38
C ARG A 217 -37.27 -37.25 23.67
N ARG A 218 -36.96 -37.92 22.55
CA ARG A 218 -37.95 -38.74 21.81
C ARG A 218 -38.37 -39.97 22.62
N GLU A 219 -37.42 -40.64 23.26
CA GLU A 219 -37.68 -41.82 24.12
C GLU A 219 -38.50 -41.44 25.36
N ALA A 220 -38.19 -40.30 26.01
CA ALA A 220 -38.97 -39.80 27.14
C ALA A 220 -40.43 -39.47 26.76
N PHE A 221 -40.65 -38.93 25.55
CA PHE A 221 -42.00 -38.63 25.05
C PHE A 221 -42.80 -39.89 24.70
N THR A 222 -42.16 -40.94 24.18
CA THR A 222 -42.84 -42.22 23.87
C THR A 222 -43.18 -43.01 25.14
N GLY A 223 -42.34 -42.97 26.18
CA GLY A 223 -42.64 -43.57 27.48
C GLY A 223 -43.85 -42.94 28.19
N PHE A 224 -44.04 -41.62 28.06
CA PHE A 224 -45.17 -40.92 28.66
C PHE A 224 -46.53 -41.30 28.04
N LEU A 225 -46.59 -41.57 26.73
CA LEU A 225 -47.82 -41.97 26.05
C LEU A 225 -48.25 -43.42 26.36
N GLY A 226 -47.31 -44.30 26.72
CA GLY A 226 -47.61 -45.69 27.12
C GLY A 226 -48.35 -45.82 28.46
N VAL A 227 -48.11 -44.90 29.40
CA VAL A 227 -48.73 -44.91 30.75
C VAL A 227 -50.21 -44.50 30.70
N LEU A 228 -50.62 -43.68 29.74
CA LEU A 228 -52.01 -43.22 29.60
C LEU A 228 -52.95 -44.28 29.01
N ALA A 229 -52.41 -45.26 28.28
CA ALA A 229 -53.22 -46.31 27.62
C ALA A 229 -53.71 -47.41 28.59
N GLN A 230 -53.08 -47.56 29.77
CA GLN A 230 -53.41 -48.63 30.73
C GLN A 230 -54.56 -48.30 31.70
N GLY A 231 -55.00 -47.04 31.77
CA GLY A 231 -56.02 -46.59 32.73
C GLY A 231 -57.49 -46.75 32.31
N ALA A 232 -57.79 -47.19 31.08
CA ALA A 232 -59.13 -47.06 30.48
C ALA A 232 -60.01 -48.34 30.46
N VAL A 233 -59.56 -49.48 31.01
CA VAL A 233 -60.23 -50.79 30.75
C VAL A 233 -61.03 -51.37 31.94
N ALA A 234 -61.12 -50.70 33.10
CA ALA A 234 -61.57 -51.34 34.35
C ALA A 234 -63.02 -51.07 34.83
N VAL A 235 -63.95 -50.56 34.03
CA VAL A 235 -65.33 -50.25 34.51
C VAL A 235 -66.40 -50.67 33.48
N ALA A 236 -66.80 -51.95 33.48
CA ALA A 236 -67.96 -52.39 32.69
C ALA A 236 -68.76 -53.62 33.18
N ASP A 237 -68.31 -54.39 34.18
CA ASP A 237 -68.90 -55.73 34.45
C ASP A 237 -69.51 -55.90 35.85
N GLY A 238 -70.66 -55.29 36.11
CA GLY A 238 -71.38 -55.66 37.32
C GLY A 238 -72.77 -55.06 37.47
N TYR A 239 -73.79 -55.69 36.88
CA TYR A 239 -75.15 -55.70 37.43
C TYR A 239 -76.02 -56.69 36.63
N ASN A 240 -76.30 -57.88 37.17
CA ASN A 240 -77.52 -58.66 36.87
C ASN A 240 -77.62 -59.94 37.71
N GLN A 241 -78.71 -60.04 38.51
CA GLN A 241 -79.39 -61.26 39.02
C GLN A 241 -80.41 -60.82 40.11
N GLY A 242 -81.67 -61.25 40.21
CA GLY A 242 -82.53 -62.14 39.41
C GLY A 242 -83.93 -62.36 40.06
N LEU A 243 -84.89 -62.84 39.23
CA LEU A 243 -86.04 -63.78 39.46
C LEU A 243 -87.23 -63.35 40.39
N THR A 244 -88.51 -63.72 40.19
CA THR A 244 -89.17 -64.98 39.72
C THR A 244 -90.56 -64.80 39.06
N GLU A 245 -90.93 -65.74 38.20
CA GLU A 245 -92.17 -65.93 37.42
C GLU A 245 -93.33 -66.53 38.26
N ASP A 246 -94.57 -66.03 38.22
CA ASP A 246 -95.73 -66.89 37.81
C ASP A 246 -97.04 -66.12 37.50
N ARG A 247 -97.02 -64.79 37.39
CA ARG A 247 -98.12 -64.01 36.75
C ARG A 247 -97.78 -63.55 35.33
N TYR A 248 -96.65 -64.03 34.81
CA TYR A 248 -95.98 -63.44 33.65
C TYR A 248 -96.58 -63.82 32.30
N ALA A 249 -97.36 -64.89 32.10
CA ALA A 249 -97.70 -65.33 30.74
C ALA A 249 -98.71 -64.45 29.97
N ALA A 250 -99.60 -63.72 30.66
CA ALA A 250 -100.58 -62.82 30.02
C ALA A 250 -100.12 -61.35 29.99
N ASP A 251 -99.39 -60.91 31.02
CA ASP A 251 -98.71 -59.61 31.06
C ASP A 251 -97.41 -59.60 30.22
N SER A 252 -96.75 -60.74 29.97
CA SER A 252 -95.52 -60.81 29.18
C SER A 252 -95.75 -60.53 27.71
N ALA A 253 -96.90 -60.87 27.13
CA ALA A 253 -97.18 -60.56 25.74
C ALA A 253 -97.30 -59.03 25.54
N ALA A 254 -98.07 -58.35 26.40
CA ALA A 254 -98.20 -56.89 26.38
C ALA A 254 -96.91 -56.17 26.80
N MET A 255 -96.14 -56.74 27.73
CA MET A 255 -94.83 -56.24 28.14
C MET A 255 -93.79 -56.45 27.04
N MET A 256 -93.77 -57.58 26.33
CA MET A 256 -92.85 -57.85 25.22
C MET A 256 -93.18 -56.98 23.99
N GLU A 257 -94.46 -56.69 23.72
CA GLU A 257 -94.87 -55.72 22.70
C GLU A 257 -94.41 -54.30 23.06
N ASN A 258 -94.59 -53.86 24.32
CA ASN A 258 -94.07 -52.58 24.81
C ASN A 258 -92.54 -52.53 24.83
N ILE A 259 -91.85 -53.62 25.17
CA ILE A 259 -90.40 -53.74 25.10
C ILE A 259 -89.94 -53.64 23.65
N ARG A 260 -90.59 -54.35 22.72
CA ARG A 260 -90.29 -54.28 21.29
C ARG A 260 -90.47 -52.87 20.75
N SER A 261 -91.60 -52.22 21.04
CA SER A 261 -91.85 -50.83 20.67
C SER A 261 -90.83 -49.86 21.28
N ASN A 262 -90.46 -50.06 22.55
CA ASN A 262 -89.42 -49.26 23.21
C ASN A 262 -88.05 -49.49 22.58
N VAL A 263 -87.67 -50.73 22.25
CA VAL A 263 -86.40 -51.07 21.60
C VAL A 263 -86.35 -50.47 20.19
N GLU A 264 -87.41 -50.59 19.40
CA GLU A 264 -87.51 -49.99 18.06
C GLU A 264 -87.42 -48.46 18.14
N SER A 265 -88.09 -47.83 19.11
CA SER A 265 -87.99 -46.38 19.33
C SER A 265 -86.60 -45.94 19.82
N GLN A 266 -85.91 -46.76 20.62
CA GLN A 266 -84.53 -46.51 21.04
C GLN A 266 -83.55 -46.68 19.89
N GLN A 267 -83.73 -47.71 19.05
CA GLN A 267 -82.92 -47.91 17.84
C GLN A 267 -83.09 -46.75 16.87
N ALA A 268 -84.32 -46.30 16.63
CA ALA A 268 -84.58 -45.13 15.78
C ALA A 268 -83.89 -43.85 16.31
N ARG A 269 -83.90 -43.63 17.63
CA ARG A 269 -83.16 -42.52 18.27
C ARG A 269 -81.65 -42.66 18.11
N GLN A 270 -81.10 -43.86 18.32
CA GLN A 270 -79.66 -44.12 18.14
C GLN A 270 -79.23 -43.92 16.68
N ASP A 271 -80.04 -44.34 15.72
CA ASP A 271 -79.75 -44.13 14.29
C ASP A 271 -79.81 -42.65 13.91
N GLU A 272 -80.75 -41.89 14.47
CA GLU A 272 -80.81 -40.45 14.27
C GLU A 272 -79.60 -39.74 14.90
N GLU A 273 -79.18 -40.12 16.10
CA GLU A 273 -77.96 -39.63 16.74
C GLU A 273 -76.70 -39.95 15.92
N ARG A 274 -76.59 -41.17 15.38
CA ARG A 274 -75.49 -41.56 14.48
C ARG A 274 -75.46 -40.68 13.22
N ARG A 275 -76.61 -40.47 12.57
CA ARG A 275 -76.71 -39.59 11.39
C ARG A 275 -76.34 -38.14 11.73
N ARG A 276 -76.80 -37.62 12.87
CA ARG A 276 -76.43 -36.27 13.36
C ARG A 276 -74.95 -36.17 13.67
N ALA A 277 -74.36 -37.21 14.26
CA ALA A 277 -72.94 -37.29 14.56
C ALA A 277 -72.09 -37.36 13.28
N GLU A 278 -72.51 -38.13 12.28
CA GLU A 278 -71.87 -38.20 10.95
C GLU A 278 -71.97 -36.88 10.20
N ALA A 279 -73.15 -36.26 10.17
CA ALA A 279 -73.33 -34.93 9.57
C ALA A 279 -72.42 -33.89 10.24
N SER A 280 -72.35 -33.89 11.58
CA SER A 280 -71.46 -33.02 12.36
C SER A 280 -69.98 -33.33 12.16
N ARG A 281 -69.60 -34.58 11.83
CA ARG A 281 -68.23 -34.94 11.43
C ARG A 281 -67.90 -34.39 10.03
N ARG A 282 -68.81 -34.54 9.06
CA ARG A 282 -68.64 -34.01 7.70
C ARG A 282 -68.47 -32.50 7.70
N THR A 283 -69.33 -31.77 8.41
CA THR A 283 -69.21 -30.31 8.51
C THR A 283 -67.88 -29.88 9.16
N ARG A 284 -67.40 -30.59 10.18
CA ARG A 284 -66.09 -30.32 10.79
C ARG A 284 -64.94 -30.62 9.83
N GLN A 285 -65.03 -31.69 9.04
CA GLN A 285 -64.04 -32.02 8.02
C GLN A 285 -64.01 -30.96 6.92
N GLU A 286 -65.16 -30.56 6.39
CA GLU A 286 -65.27 -29.49 5.38
C GLU A 286 -64.69 -28.17 5.88
N TRP A 287 -64.95 -27.79 7.13
CA TRP A 287 -64.37 -26.60 7.73
C TRP A 287 -62.84 -26.72 7.86
N ALA A 288 -62.33 -27.86 8.32
CA ALA A 288 -60.90 -28.12 8.44
C ALA A 288 -60.19 -28.11 7.06
N ASP A 289 -60.82 -28.70 6.04
CA ASP A 289 -60.31 -28.73 4.66
C ASP A 289 -60.27 -27.32 4.06
N ASN A 290 -61.32 -26.53 4.27
CA ASN A 290 -61.37 -25.13 3.82
C ASN A 290 -60.29 -24.29 4.52
N GLN A 291 -60.07 -24.51 5.81
CA GLN A 291 -59.01 -23.82 6.55
C GLN A 291 -57.61 -24.23 6.06
N ALA A 292 -57.37 -25.52 5.86
CA ALA A 292 -56.09 -26.00 5.33
C ALA A 292 -55.79 -25.44 3.93
N ARG A 293 -56.82 -25.27 3.09
CA ARG A 293 -56.68 -24.61 1.77
C ARG A 293 -56.32 -23.13 1.91
N ALA A 294 -56.97 -22.40 2.81
CA ALA A 294 -56.67 -20.99 3.06
C ALA A 294 -55.24 -20.82 3.59
N ASP A 295 -54.81 -21.68 4.52
CA ASP A 295 -53.45 -21.66 5.07
C ASP A 295 -52.40 -21.99 3.99
N ALA A 296 -52.69 -22.98 3.13
CA ALA A 296 -51.82 -23.32 2.01
C ALA A 296 -51.70 -22.17 0.98
N GLN A 297 -52.79 -21.46 0.71
CA GLN A 297 -52.79 -20.28 -0.15
C GLN A 297 -51.95 -19.15 0.46
N GLY A 298 -52.15 -18.81 1.74
CA GLY A 298 -51.35 -17.79 2.41
C GLY A 298 -49.85 -18.15 2.48
N ALA A 299 -49.54 -19.43 2.69
CA ALA A 299 -48.15 -19.92 2.64
C ALA A 299 -47.55 -19.82 1.23
N ALA A 300 -48.34 -20.09 0.18
CA ALA A 300 -47.90 -19.97 -1.20
C ALA A 300 -47.63 -18.50 -1.60
N GLU A 301 -48.53 -17.58 -1.22
CA GLU A 301 -48.35 -16.14 -1.42
C GLU A 301 -47.10 -15.62 -0.72
N THR A 302 -46.87 -16.03 0.53
CA THR A 302 -45.67 -15.64 1.28
C THR A 302 -44.40 -16.12 0.59
N ARG A 303 -44.37 -17.37 0.09
CA ARG A 303 -43.22 -17.89 -0.66
C ARG A 303 -43.01 -17.15 -1.98
N ALA A 304 -44.09 -16.80 -2.69
CA ALA A 304 -44.00 -16.04 -3.94
C ALA A 304 -43.41 -14.64 -3.70
N PHE A 305 -43.84 -13.96 -2.63
CA PHE A 305 -43.27 -12.68 -2.23
C PHE A 305 -41.78 -12.80 -1.89
N GLN A 306 -41.40 -13.78 -1.06
CA GLN A 306 -40.00 -14.02 -0.69
C GLN A 306 -39.13 -14.34 -1.91
N ALA A 307 -39.63 -15.14 -2.87
CA ALA A 307 -38.92 -15.45 -4.09
C ALA A 307 -38.71 -14.21 -4.97
N ALA A 308 -39.74 -13.37 -5.13
CA ALA A 308 -39.65 -12.12 -5.88
C ALA A 308 -38.67 -11.12 -5.24
N GLU A 309 -38.64 -11.05 -3.91
CA GLU A 309 -37.68 -10.21 -3.18
C GLU A 309 -36.25 -10.73 -3.31
N ALA A 310 -36.04 -12.05 -3.22
CA ALA A 310 -34.73 -12.66 -3.45
C ALA A 310 -34.21 -12.38 -4.88
N GLU A 311 -35.06 -12.46 -5.90
CA GLU A 311 -34.70 -12.14 -7.29
C GLU A 311 -34.31 -10.66 -7.45
N ARG A 312 -35.04 -9.75 -6.80
CA ARG A 312 -34.70 -8.32 -6.78
C ARG A 312 -33.33 -8.07 -6.16
N VAL A 313 -33.08 -8.63 -4.99
CA VAL A 313 -31.79 -8.50 -4.29
C VAL A 313 -30.66 -9.08 -5.14
N GLU A 314 -30.86 -10.24 -5.78
CA GLU A 314 -29.86 -10.84 -6.65
C GLU A 314 -29.56 -9.93 -7.87
N THR A 315 -30.59 -9.34 -8.45
CA THR A 315 -30.47 -8.41 -9.58
C THR A 315 -29.70 -7.15 -9.18
N GLU A 316 -30.02 -6.55 -8.03
CA GLU A 316 -29.29 -5.40 -7.49
C GLU A 316 -27.81 -5.74 -7.24
N HIS A 317 -27.53 -6.89 -6.62
CA HIS A 317 -26.16 -7.37 -6.40
C HIS A 317 -25.41 -7.59 -7.72
N ARG A 318 -26.09 -8.08 -8.76
CA ARG A 318 -25.51 -8.22 -10.12
C ARG A 318 -25.15 -6.86 -10.71
N GLN A 319 -26.07 -5.89 -10.63
CA GLN A 319 -25.83 -4.53 -11.11
C GLN A 319 -24.69 -3.84 -10.37
N LEU A 320 -24.59 -4.01 -9.05
CA LEU A 320 -23.49 -3.45 -8.25
C LEU A 320 -22.14 -4.04 -8.65
N ARG A 321 -22.05 -5.37 -8.83
CA ARG A 321 -20.82 -6.02 -9.30
C ARG A 321 -20.40 -5.55 -10.69
N GLU A 322 -21.35 -5.38 -11.61
CA GLU A 322 -21.07 -4.83 -12.94
C GLU A 322 -20.63 -3.36 -12.87
N ALA A 323 -21.25 -2.54 -12.02
CA ALA A 323 -20.86 -1.15 -11.82
C ALA A 323 -19.45 -1.04 -11.21
N GLU A 324 -19.12 -1.89 -10.25
CA GLU A 324 -17.78 -1.96 -9.66
C GLU A 324 -16.74 -2.41 -10.69
N ALA A 325 -17.03 -3.45 -11.47
CA ALA A 325 -16.16 -3.91 -12.54
C ALA A 325 -15.89 -2.81 -13.58
N ARG A 326 -16.90 -2.01 -13.93
CA ARG A 326 -16.75 -0.83 -14.81
C ARG A 326 -15.84 0.24 -14.19
N ARG A 327 -16.01 0.55 -12.90
CA ARG A 327 -15.14 1.52 -12.19
C ARG A 327 -13.69 1.05 -12.15
N VAL A 328 -13.46 -0.22 -11.83
CA VAL A 328 -12.12 -0.82 -11.80
C VAL A 328 -11.49 -0.78 -13.20
N ALA A 329 -12.24 -1.13 -14.25
CA ALA A 329 -11.75 -1.07 -15.62
C ALA A 329 -11.40 0.37 -16.05
N GLU A 330 -12.22 1.36 -15.70
CA GLU A 330 -11.92 2.77 -15.98
C GLU A 330 -10.67 3.24 -15.25
N GLN A 331 -10.52 2.89 -13.97
CA GLN A 331 -9.33 3.21 -13.20
C GLN A 331 -8.08 2.59 -13.82
N GLN A 332 -8.13 1.31 -14.20
CA GLN A 332 -7.02 0.65 -14.90
C GLN A 332 -6.65 1.34 -16.21
N ARG A 333 -7.63 1.82 -16.99
CA ARG A 333 -7.35 2.59 -18.23
C ARG A 333 -6.64 3.91 -17.91
N ARG A 334 -7.13 4.67 -16.92
CA ARG A 334 -6.49 5.91 -16.48
C ARG A 334 -5.07 5.68 -15.97
N ASP A 335 -4.83 4.58 -15.26
CA ASP A 335 -3.52 4.23 -14.73
C ASP A 335 -2.56 3.85 -15.87
N ALA A 336 -3.03 3.07 -16.84
CA ALA A 336 -2.26 2.73 -18.03
C ALA A 336 -1.90 3.96 -18.87
N GLU A 337 -2.83 4.92 -19.02
CA GLU A 337 -2.58 6.21 -19.68
C GLU A 337 -1.50 7.02 -18.95
N ARG A 338 -1.61 7.16 -17.62
CA ARG A 338 -0.58 7.87 -16.82
C ARG A 338 0.79 7.22 -16.95
N GLN A 339 0.86 5.88 -16.91
CA GLN A 339 2.12 5.17 -17.12
C GLN A 339 2.67 5.35 -18.54
N ALA A 340 1.81 5.36 -19.57
CA ALA A 340 2.23 5.61 -20.94
C ALA A 340 2.77 7.04 -21.12
N GLU A 341 2.14 8.03 -20.47
CA GLU A 341 2.61 9.41 -20.48
C GLU A 341 3.96 9.56 -19.75
N GLN A 342 4.11 8.94 -18.58
CA GLN A 342 5.39 8.91 -17.85
C GLN A 342 6.52 8.34 -18.71
N ARG A 343 6.29 7.20 -19.39
CA ARG A 343 7.29 6.63 -20.30
C ARG A 343 7.67 7.57 -21.44
N ARG A 344 6.69 8.28 -22.04
CA ARG A 344 6.94 9.29 -23.08
C ARG A 344 7.77 10.46 -22.54
N GLN A 345 7.46 10.94 -21.33
CA GLN A 345 8.19 12.03 -20.71
C GLN A 345 9.64 11.61 -20.36
N GLU A 346 9.84 10.39 -19.85
CA GLU A 346 11.17 9.83 -19.59
C GLU A 346 11.98 9.67 -20.87
N GLU A 347 11.37 9.16 -21.94
CA GLU A 347 12.02 9.05 -23.24
C GLU A 347 12.38 10.42 -23.81
N GLN A 348 11.48 11.39 -23.75
CA GLN A 348 11.77 12.77 -24.15
C GLN A 348 12.92 13.37 -23.34
N ARG A 349 12.97 13.14 -22.02
CA ARG A 349 14.08 13.56 -21.16
C ARG A 349 15.39 12.89 -21.55
N ARG A 350 15.36 11.58 -21.84
CA ARG A 350 16.54 10.84 -22.30
C ARG A 350 17.07 11.40 -23.62
N VAL A 351 16.19 11.59 -24.60
CA VAL A 351 16.56 12.17 -25.90
C VAL A 351 17.08 13.60 -25.74
N ALA A 352 16.43 14.42 -24.91
CA ALA A 352 16.89 15.78 -24.64
C ALA A 352 18.27 15.81 -23.95
N ALA A 353 18.50 14.91 -22.99
CA ALA A 353 19.80 14.78 -22.32
C ALA A 353 20.89 14.30 -23.30
N GLU A 354 20.59 13.33 -24.16
CA GLU A 354 21.50 12.86 -25.21
C GLU A 354 21.84 13.98 -26.20
N GLN A 355 20.84 14.73 -26.66
CA GLN A 355 21.08 15.89 -27.53
C GLN A 355 21.89 16.99 -26.84
N ALA A 356 21.65 17.25 -25.56
CA ALA A 356 22.43 18.21 -24.77
C ALA A 356 23.88 17.76 -24.63
N ALA A 357 24.10 16.47 -24.34
CA ALA A 357 25.43 15.87 -24.28
C ALA A 357 26.15 15.91 -25.63
N ALA A 358 25.46 15.62 -26.74
CA ALA A 358 26.03 15.73 -28.08
C ALA A 358 26.41 17.17 -28.43
N ARG A 359 25.56 18.15 -28.12
CA ARG A 359 25.89 19.57 -28.30
C ARG A 359 27.08 20.00 -27.45
N GLU A 360 27.19 19.47 -26.23
CA GLU A 360 28.34 19.74 -25.38
C GLU A 360 29.63 19.10 -25.90
N ALA A 361 29.56 17.85 -26.35
CA ALA A 361 30.67 17.16 -26.97
C ALA A 361 31.17 17.92 -28.21
N GLU A 362 30.27 18.40 -29.07
CA GLU A 362 30.66 19.21 -30.23
C GLU A 362 31.27 20.56 -29.83
N ARG A 363 30.75 21.24 -28.81
CA ARG A 363 31.38 22.47 -28.27
C ARG A 363 32.76 22.22 -27.70
N ASN A 364 32.97 21.06 -27.08
CA ASN A 364 34.23 20.67 -26.45
C ASN A 364 35.17 19.94 -27.42
N ARG A 365 34.74 19.69 -28.66
CA ARG A 365 35.54 19.07 -29.69
C ARG A 365 36.81 19.89 -29.90
N LEU A 366 37.94 19.21 -29.74
CA LEU A 366 39.25 19.82 -29.94
C LEU A 366 39.50 20.01 -31.44
N ILE A 367 39.95 21.20 -31.79
CA ILE A 367 40.36 21.59 -33.13
C ILE A 367 41.86 21.90 -33.07
N ASP A 368 42.61 21.39 -34.05
CA ASP A 368 44.04 21.67 -34.21
C ASP A 368 44.23 23.04 -34.88
N PHE A 369 45.01 23.91 -34.26
CA PHE A 369 45.36 25.24 -34.73
C PHE A 369 46.86 25.34 -34.95
N PRO A 370 47.34 25.38 -36.21
CA PRO A 370 48.75 25.57 -36.46
C PRO A 370 49.18 26.97 -35.97
N GLU A 371 50.35 27.05 -35.34
CA GLU A 371 50.91 28.30 -34.84
C GLU A 371 51.00 29.35 -35.96
N VAL A 372 50.66 30.61 -35.67
CA VAL A 372 50.89 31.71 -36.60
C VAL A 372 52.40 31.96 -36.69
N VAL A 373 52.90 31.98 -37.91
CA VAL A 373 54.33 32.20 -38.19
C VAL A 373 54.54 33.50 -38.95
N VAL A 374 55.71 34.09 -38.77
CA VAL A 374 56.25 35.18 -39.58
C VAL A 374 57.40 34.62 -40.40
N LEU A 375 57.37 34.83 -41.71
CA LEU A 375 58.41 34.38 -42.63
C LEU A 375 59.16 35.60 -43.18
N CYS A 376 60.46 35.67 -42.95
CA CYS A 376 61.29 36.81 -43.33
C CYS A 376 62.27 36.45 -44.45
N ALA A 377 62.17 37.15 -45.57
CA ALA A 377 63.10 37.05 -46.70
C ALA A 377 64.09 38.22 -46.68
N LEU A 378 65.36 37.94 -46.96
CA LEU A 378 66.40 38.96 -47.05
C LEU A 378 66.25 39.77 -48.36
N GLU A 379 66.24 41.09 -48.27
CA GLU A 379 66.26 41.98 -49.42
C GLU A 379 67.69 42.08 -49.99
N GLY A 380 67.87 41.80 -51.29
CA GLY A 380 69.11 42.11 -52.01
C GLY A 380 70.33 41.20 -51.77
N GLY A 381 70.19 40.05 -51.11
CA GLY A 381 71.18 38.96 -51.14
C GLY A 381 72.52 39.16 -50.40
N GLN A 382 72.76 40.29 -49.71
CA GLN A 382 74.00 40.52 -48.94
C GLN A 382 73.83 40.34 -47.41
N ALA A 383 74.86 39.74 -46.79
CA ALA A 383 74.83 39.08 -45.48
C ALA A 383 74.72 39.99 -44.24
N ARG A 384 74.18 39.39 -43.17
CA ARG A 384 74.15 39.75 -41.73
C ARG A 384 73.57 41.11 -41.28
N PHE A 385 73.45 42.11 -42.15
CA PHE A 385 72.90 43.43 -41.77
C PHE A 385 71.86 43.99 -42.75
N GLY A 386 71.39 43.17 -43.69
CA GLY A 386 70.37 43.55 -44.67
C GLY A 386 68.98 43.72 -44.06
N ASN A 387 68.12 44.42 -44.79
CA ASN A 387 66.71 44.52 -44.46
C ASN A 387 66.01 43.20 -44.81
N TYR A 388 65.11 42.75 -43.96
CA TYR A 388 64.25 41.61 -44.21
C TYR A 388 62.82 42.07 -44.44
N THR A 389 62.20 41.59 -45.51
CA THR A 389 60.75 41.67 -45.68
C THR A 389 60.12 40.49 -44.91
N CYS A 390 59.40 40.80 -43.84
CA CYS A 390 58.78 39.82 -42.95
C CYS A 390 57.27 39.76 -43.18
N TYR A 391 56.81 38.64 -43.73
CA TYR A 391 55.41 38.37 -44.01
C TYR A 391 54.74 37.80 -42.76
N GLY A 392 53.97 38.63 -42.07
CA GLY A 392 53.14 38.23 -40.93
C GLY A 392 51.72 37.88 -41.32
N GLY A 393 50.99 37.34 -40.34
CA GLY A 393 49.57 37.01 -40.48
C GLY A 393 48.70 38.25 -40.68
N LEU A 394 49.05 39.37 -40.01
CA LEU A 394 48.36 40.67 -40.10
C LEU A 394 48.86 41.57 -41.21
N GLN A 395 50.17 41.73 -41.26
CA GLN A 395 50.83 42.76 -42.02
C GLN A 395 52.24 42.29 -42.37
N THR A 396 52.73 42.81 -43.48
CA THR A 396 54.13 42.67 -43.86
C THR A 396 54.91 43.83 -43.27
N VAL A 397 56.04 43.54 -42.64
CA VAL A 397 56.91 44.54 -42.01
C VAL A 397 58.32 44.41 -42.56
N THR A 398 59.12 45.47 -42.43
CA THR A 398 60.56 45.41 -42.70
C THR A 398 61.31 45.39 -41.37
N ALA A 399 62.26 44.47 -41.20
CA ALA A 399 63.02 44.31 -39.96
C ALA A 399 64.50 44.03 -40.23
N LYS A 400 65.37 44.42 -39.29
CA LYS A 400 66.79 44.01 -39.26
C LYS A 400 66.97 42.94 -38.19
N LEU A 401 66.87 41.68 -38.59
CA LEU A 401 66.71 40.54 -37.66
C LEU A 401 67.86 40.38 -36.66
N ASP A 402 69.09 40.71 -37.04
CA ASP A 402 70.28 40.52 -36.21
C ASP A 402 70.59 41.77 -35.34
N THR A 403 69.57 42.59 -35.06
CA THR A 403 69.68 43.78 -34.20
C THR A 403 68.73 43.70 -33.01
N PRO A 404 69.05 44.30 -31.85
CA PRO A 404 68.15 44.33 -30.68
C PRO A 404 66.77 44.92 -30.96
N GLY A 405 66.64 45.75 -32.01
CA GLY A 405 65.37 46.36 -32.44
C GLY A 405 64.45 45.44 -33.24
N ALA A 406 64.88 44.22 -33.62
CA ALA A 406 64.10 43.31 -34.46
C ALA A 406 62.79 42.84 -33.80
N ALA A 407 62.75 42.78 -32.48
CA ALA A 407 61.60 42.28 -31.73
C ALA A 407 60.33 43.13 -31.93
N VAL A 408 60.47 44.44 -32.14
CA VAL A 408 59.33 45.36 -32.31
C VAL A 408 58.59 45.14 -33.63
N PRO A 409 59.23 45.21 -34.82
CA PRO A 409 58.55 44.95 -36.09
C PRO A 409 58.08 43.50 -36.19
N LEU A 410 58.87 42.52 -35.72
CA LEU A 410 58.43 41.13 -35.71
C LEU A 410 57.21 40.92 -34.78
N GLY A 411 57.17 41.59 -33.63
CA GLY A 411 56.01 41.60 -32.75
C GLY A 411 54.79 42.20 -33.44
N GLN A 412 54.95 43.29 -34.18
CA GLN A 412 53.87 43.88 -34.99
C GLN A 412 53.37 42.93 -36.09
N ALA A 413 54.26 42.13 -36.71
CA ALA A 413 53.87 41.07 -37.65
C ALA A 413 53.15 39.90 -36.96
N CYS A 414 53.47 39.64 -35.69
CA CYS A 414 52.81 38.69 -34.79
C CYS A 414 51.60 39.27 -34.03
N GLY A 415 51.10 40.47 -34.36
CA GLY A 415 49.94 41.06 -33.69
C GLY A 415 50.17 41.46 -32.23
N GLY A 416 51.40 41.86 -31.91
CA GLY A 416 51.85 42.29 -30.58
C GLY A 416 52.45 41.20 -29.72
N ALA A 417 52.44 39.93 -30.16
CA ALA A 417 53.08 38.84 -29.43
C ALA A 417 54.60 38.80 -29.66
N PRO A 418 55.42 38.46 -28.65
CA PRO A 418 56.86 38.32 -28.84
C PRO A 418 57.15 37.10 -29.74
N PRO A 419 57.91 37.27 -30.83
CA PRO A 419 58.26 36.17 -31.73
C PRO A 419 59.29 35.24 -31.09
N ALA A 420 59.15 33.93 -31.30
CA ALA A 420 60.17 32.93 -31.01
C ALA A 420 60.82 32.47 -32.32
N GLU A 421 62.15 32.37 -32.37
CA GLU A 421 62.82 31.89 -33.58
C GLU A 421 62.62 30.38 -33.76
N LEU A 422 62.11 29.98 -34.92
CA LEU A 422 61.83 28.60 -35.27
C LEU A 422 62.89 27.98 -36.20
N GLY A 423 63.78 28.81 -36.76
CA GLY A 423 64.83 28.41 -37.68
C GLY A 423 64.55 28.85 -39.11
N THR A 424 64.82 27.98 -40.09
CA THR A 424 64.70 28.32 -41.52
C THR A 424 63.67 27.43 -42.21
N ALA A 425 62.75 28.06 -42.95
CA ALA A 425 61.73 27.38 -43.76
C ALA A 425 61.93 27.76 -45.23
N GLY A 426 62.59 26.88 -46.00
CA GLY A 426 63.00 27.21 -47.37
C GLY A 426 64.03 28.35 -47.40
N MET A 427 63.70 29.45 -48.07
CA MET A 427 64.54 30.66 -48.14
C MET A 427 64.21 31.71 -47.06
N TYR A 428 63.28 31.40 -46.16
CA TYR A 428 62.79 32.33 -45.14
C TYR A 428 63.34 31.99 -43.76
N ARG A 429 63.69 33.00 -42.97
CA ARG A 429 63.80 32.84 -41.52
C ARG A 429 62.39 32.83 -40.92
N ALA A 430 62.12 31.83 -40.09
CA ALA A 430 60.80 31.57 -39.54
C ALA A 430 60.75 31.93 -38.05
N PHE A 431 59.68 32.61 -37.66
CA PHE A 431 59.39 32.96 -36.28
C PHE A 431 57.96 32.55 -35.91
N GLY A 432 57.77 31.98 -34.73
CA GLY A 432 56.48 31.58 -34.18
C GLY A 432 55.92 32.67 -33.27
N CYS A 433 54.62 32.93 -33.36
CA CYS A 433 53.96 33.97 -32.57
C CYS A 433 53.37 33.46 -31.25
N GLY A 434 53.49 32.17 -30.93
CA GLY A 434 53.04 31.59 -29.65
C GLY A 434 51.53 31.40 -29.53
N PHE A 435 50.79 31.47 -30.64
CA PHE A 435 49.35 31.20 -30.68
C PHE A 435 48.93 30.62 -32.04
N GLY A 436 47.91 29.79 -32.05
CA GLY A 436 47.30 29.21 -33.25
C GLY A 436 46.03 29.94 -33.67
N MET A 437 45.71 29.88 -34.97
CA MET A 437 44.50 30.47 -35.56
C MET A 437 43.84 29.50 -36.55
N VAL A 438 42.52 29.65 -36.74
CA VAL A 438 41.74 28.87 -37.70
C VAL A 438 42.15 29.28 -39.13
N ASN A 439 42.52 28.32 -39.97
CA ASN A 439 42.66 28.58 -41.41
C ASN A 439 41.25 28.72 -42.03
N GLY A 440 40.95 29.86 -42.67
CA GLY A 440 39.76 30.00 -43.54
C GLY A 440 38.63 30.95 -43.09
N GLY A 441 38.84 31.84 -42.11
CA GLY A 441 37.87 32.89 -41.81
C GLY A 441 37.77 33.96 -42.92
N THR A 442 36.60 34.53 -43.14
CA THR A 442 36.42 35.72 -44.00
C THR A 442 37.04 36.94 -43.31
N GLY A 443 38.28 37.29 -43.65
CA GLY A 443 38.96 38.52 -43.19
C GLY A 443 40.48 38.37 -42.99
N ALA A 444 41.17 39.51 -43.02
CA ALA A 444 42.60 39.90 -42.96
C ALA A 444 43.74 38.94 -42.51
N TYR A 445 43.50 37.77 -41.91
CA TYR A 445 44.57 36.86 -41.44
C TYR A 445 44.69 35.63 -42.36
N ARG A 446 45.76 35.56 -43.15
CA ARG A 446 46.16 34.33 -43.87
C ARG A 446 47.52 33.88 -43.37
N ASP A 447 47.67 32.58 -43.15
CA ASP A 447 48.96 31.95 -42.83
C ASP A 447 49.99 32.30 -43.92
N PRO A 448 51.08 33.02 -43.56
CA PRO A 448 52.14 33.36 -44.51
C PRO A 448 52.79 32.15 -45.16
N ALA A 449 52.88 31.01 -44.47
CA ALA A 449 53.44 29.80 -45.03
C ALA A 449 52.61 29.32 -46.24
N SER A 450 51.29 29.22 -46.07
CA SER A 450 50.35 28.89 -47.15
C SER A 450 50.36 29.92 -48.28
N ARG A 451 50.46 31.22 -47.95
CA ARG A 451 50.50 32.31 -48.95
C ARG A 451 51.76 32.26 -49.81
N LEU A 452 52.89 31.87 -49.22
CA LEU A 452 54.20 31.84 -49.86
C LEU A 452 54.58 30.45 -50.41
N GLY A 453 53.67 29.47 -50.33
CA GLY A 453 53.91 28.10 -50.82
C GLY A 453 54.89 27.29 -49.96
N VAL A 454 55.12 27.70 -48.71
CA VAL A 454 55.98 26.98 -47.76
C VAL A 454 55.17 25.86 -47.10
N THR A 455 55.50 24.61 -47.41
CA THR A 455 54.77 23.42 -46.95
C THR A 455 55.21 22.92 -45.57
N PHE A 456 56.41 23.29 -45.13
CA PHE A 456 56.97 22.90 -43.84
C PHE A 456 57.69 24.06 -43.17
N VAL A 457 57.40 24.27 -41.89
CA VAL A 457 58.10 25.23 -41.03
C VAL A 457 58.62 24.43 -39.82
N PRO A 458 59.95 24.39 -39.59
CA PRO A 458 60.51 23.64 -38.46
C PRO A 458 60.02 24.21 -37.14
N GLY A 459 59.87 23.37 -36.12
CA GLY A 459 59.50 23.81 -34.75
C GLY A 459 58.11 24.43 -34.59
N ARG A 460 57.29 24.48 -35.65
CA ARG A 460 55.95 25.07 -35.61
C ARG A 460 55.03 24.26 -34.70
N THR A 461 54.46 24.91 -33.69
CA THR A 461 53.58 24.25 -32.71
C THR A 461 52.17 24.06 -33.28
N ILE A 462 51.47 23.01 -32.83
CA ILE A 462 50.03 22.82 -33.05
C ILE A 462 49.33 23.00 -31.72
N PHE A 463 48.45 24.00 -31.64
CA PHE A 463 47.64 24.25 -30.46
C PHE A 463 46.30 23.51 -30.55
N ARG A 464 45.88 22.83 -29.48
CA ARG A 464 44.60 22.14 -29.39
C ARG A 464 43.66 22.87 -28.46
N CYS A 465 42.62 23.48 -29.02
CA CYS A 465 41.58 24.16 -28.23
C CYS A 465 40.20 23.64 -28.62
N SER A 466 39.26 23.69 -27.68
CA SER A 466 37.85 23.46 -28.00
C SER A 466 37.25 24.63 -28.80
N ALA A 467 36.19 24.38 -29.58
CA ALA A 467 35.46 25.44 -30.28
C ALA A 467 34.97 26.55 -29.33
N ARG A 468 34.69 26.22 -28.06
CA ARG A 468 34.36 27.18 -26.99
C ARG A 468 35.54 28.11 -26.64
N GLN A 469 36.77 27.60 -26.65
CA GLN A 469 37.99 28.37 -26.32
C GLN A 469 38.51 29.18 -27.51
N ALA A 470 38.28 28.70 -28.74
CA ALA A 470 38.92 29.23 -29.95
C ALA A 470 38.09 30.28 -30.71
N ALA A 471 37.29 31.10 -30.03
CA ALA A 471 36.45 32.11 -30.68
C ALA A 471 37.24 33.09 -31.58
N ASN A 472 38.52 33.35 -31.27
CA ASN A 472 39.41 34.22 -32.09
C ASN A 472 40.88 33.75 -32.18
N SER A 473 41.43 33.07 -31.16
CA SER A 473 42.79 32.51 -31.18
C SER A 473 42.93 31.40 -30.13
N CYS A 474 43.85 30.46 -30.34
CA CYS A 474 44.18 29.39 -29.40
C CYS A 474 45.59 29.60 -28.88
N ARG A 475 45.77 29.71 -27.56
CA ARG A 475 47.08 29.84 -26.91
C ARG A 475 47.34 28.59 -26.08
N ALA A 476 48.61 28.22 -25.90
CA ALA A 476 48.97 27.25 -24.88
C ALA A 476 48.54 27.82 -23.51
N GLN A 477 47.86 27.00 -22.71
CA GLN A 477 47.58 27.32 -21.30
C GLN A 477 48.84 27.16 -20.47
#